data_AF-A0A3N5Z2P1-F1
#
_entry.id   AF-A0A3N5Z2P1-F1
#
_cell.length_a   1.000
_cell.length_b   1.000
_cell.length_c   1.000
_cell.angle_alpha   90.00
_cell.angle_beta   90.00
_cell.angle_gamma   90.00
#
_symmetry.space_group_name_H-M   'P 1'
#
loop_
_entity.id
_entity.type
_entity.pdbx_description
1 polymer ?
#
loop_
_entity_poly.entity_id
_entity_poly.type
_entity_poly.pdbx_seq_one_letter_code
_entity_poly.pdbx_strand_id
1 'polypeptide(L)'
;MDADGSYLIAFHDRERKGIFIHAALLRQSPFTPGDRFAVRTFKTRIFTVTLERDEEGEIVYDRHGIFLPRSRRVDMLMGGIFDKHVVTIEPGPPGAITLRPLEIVLDKNQKWF
;
A
#
# COMPACT_ATOMS: atom_id res chain seq x y z
N MET A 1 8.15 -6.64 -9.65
CA MET A 1 9.37 -6.15 -10.32
C MET A 1 8.96 -5.74 -11.71
N ASP A 2 9.00 -4.45 -12.02
CA ASP A 2 9.07 -4.03 -13.42
C ASP A 2 10.43 -4.47 -13.99
N ALA A 3 10.50 -4.63 -15.31
CA ALA A 3 11.64 -5.19 -16.04
C ALA A 3 12.97 -4.39 -15.93
N ASP A 4 13.00 -3.32 -15.12
CA ASP A 4 14.13 -2.40 -14.98
C ASP A 4 14.57 -2.18 -13.50
N GLY A 5 14.20 -3.08 -12.59
CA GLY A 5 14.63 -3.02 -11.18
C GLY A 5 14.04 -1.85 -10.38
N SER A 6 13.14 -1.07 -10.95
CA SER A 6 12.44 0.03 -10.27
C SER A 6 11.31 -0.50 -9.39
N TYR A 7 11.31 -0.10 -8.12
CA TYR A 7 10.21 -0.40 -7.21
C TYR A 7 9.02 0.52 -7.49
N LEU A 8 7.80 -0.03 -7.56
CA LEU A 8 6.58 0.78 -7.53
C LEU A 8 6.37 1.26 -6.09
N ILE A 9 6.59 2.55 -5.86
CA ILE A 9 6.61 3.15 -4.52
C ILE A 9 5.27 3.83 -4.22
N ALA A 10 4.65 3.46 -3.10
CA ALA A 10 3.53 4.18 -2.50
C ALA A 10 4.03 5.06 -1.34
N PHE A 11 3.39 6.23 -1.18
CA PHE A 11 3.81 7.24 -0.20
C PHE A 11 2.78 7.41 0.92
N HIS A 12 3.28 7.74 2.11
CA HIS A 12 2.45 8.22 3.20
C HIS A 12 2.02 9.66 2.94
N ASP A 13 0.71 9.87 2.75
CA ASP A 13 0.07 11.17 2.69
C ASP A 13 -0.10 11.70 4.13
N ARG A 14 0.72 12.69 4.49
CA ARG A 14 0.72 13.29 5.84
C ARG A 14 -0.52 14.11 6.13
N GLU A 15 -1.13 14.73 5.11
CA GLU A 15 -2.32 15.58 5.29
C GLU A 15 -3.55 14.72 5.53
N ARG A 16 -3.73 13.68 4.71
CA ARG A 16 -4.87 12.76 4.82
C ARG A 16 -4.64 11.64 5.84
N LYS A 17 -3.42 11.49 6.36
CA LYS A 17 -3.00 10.45 7.31
C LYS A 17 -3.31 9.06 6.75
N GLY A 18 -2.64 8.67 5.67
CA GLY A 18 -2.89 7.39 5.01
C GLY A 18 -1.85 7.07 3.93
N ILE A 19 -1.96 5.91 3.28
CA ILE A 19 -1.16 5.60 2.09
C ILE A 19 -1.97 6.02 0.88
N PHE A 20 -1.35 6.77 -0.01
CA PHE A 20 -1.90 7.00 -1.33
C PHE A 20 -1.07 6.27 -2.37
N ILE A 21 -1.74 5.43 -3.14
CA ILE A 21 -1.19 4.71 -4.28
C ILE A 21 -1.79 5.33 -5.54
N HIS A 22 -1.00 6.13 -6.25
CA HIS A 22 -1.47 6.78 -7.46
C HIS A 22 -1.84 5.76 -8.55
N ALA A 23 -2.90 6.02 -9.32
CA ALA A 23 -3.42 5.12 -10.35
C ALA A 23 -2.40 4.73 -11.42
N ALA A 24 -1.39 5.56 -11.67
CA ALA A 24 -0.28 5.22 -12.56
C ALA A 24 0.50 3.97 -12.10
N LEU A 25 0.63 3.77 -10.78
CA LEU A 25 1.28 2.60 -10.17
C LEU A 25 0.36 1.36 -10.16
N LEU A 26 -0.93 1.56 -10.40
CA LEU A 26 -1.95 0.51 -10.43
C LEU A 26 -2.23 0.01 -11.86
N ARG A 27 -1.59 0.58 -12.90
CA ARG A 27 -1.84 0.21 -14.30
C ARG A 27 -1.63 -1.27 -14.62
N GLN A 28 -0.75 -1.94 -13.87
CA GLN A 28 -0.49 -3.37 -13.99
C GLN A 28 -1.14 -4.19 -12.85
N SER A 29 -1.90 -3.54 -11.98
CA SER A 29 -2.60 -4.20 -10.88
C SER A 29 -3.96 -4.75 -11.35
N PRO A 30 -4.55 -5.72 -10.64
CA PRO A 30 -5.88 -6.25 -10.95
C PRO A 30 -7.04 -5.29 -10.58
N PHE A 31 -6.76 -4.03 -10.25
CA PHE A 31 -7.73 -3.11 -9.65
C PHE A 31 -8.24 -2.04 -10.60
N THR A 32 -9.52 -1.73 -10.47
CA THR A 32 -10.22 -0.72 -11.27
C THR A 32 -11.01 0.27 -10.41
N PRO A 33 -11.27 1.49 -10.90
CA PRO A 33 -12.12 2.44 -10.18
C PRO A 33 -13.50 1.88 -9.85
N GLY A 34 -13.90 1.99 -8.58
CA GLY A 34 -15.19 1.48 -8.09
C GLY A 34 -15.13 0.09 -7.46
N ASP A 35 -13.98 -0.59 -7.54
CA ASP A 35 -13.77 -1.85 -6.82
C ASP A 35 -13.76 -1.62 -5.30
N ARG A 36 -14.23 -2.65 -4.59
CA ARG A 36 -14.19 -2.75 -3.13
C ARG A 36 -13.10 -3.72 -2.71
N PHE A 37 -12.50 -3.48 -1.55
CA PHE A 37 -11.32 -4.21 -1.12
C PHE A 37 -11.31 -4.53 0.37
N ALA A 38 -10.69 -5.65 0.69
CA ALA A 38 -10.31 -6.00 2.05
C ALA A 38 -8.81 -5.86 2.26
N VAL A 39 -8.45 -5.40 3.45
CA VAL A 39 -7.07 -5.31 3.93
C VAL A 39 -6.78 -6.55 4.79
N ARG A 40 -5.88 -7.42 4.31
CA ARG A 40 -5.47 -8.67 4.97
C ARG A 40 -3.99 -8.64 5.36
N THR A 41 -3.63 -9.37 6.42
CA THR A 41 -2.22 -9.54 6.84
C THR A 41 -1.66 -10.89 6.47
N PHE A 42 -0.37 -10.91 6.15
CA PHE A 42 0.43 -12.13 6.13
C PHE A 42 1.38 -12.18 7.33
N LYS A 43 1.54 -13.38 7.90
CA LYS A 43 2.21 -13.67 9.18
C LYS A 43 3.76 -13.66 9.10
N THR A 44 4.34 -12.84 8.23
CA THR A 44 5.81 -12.74 8.08
C THR A 44 6.37 -11.62 8.96
N ARG A 45 7.60 -11.81 9.45
CA ARG A 45 8.26 -11.05 10.53
C ARG A 45 8.35 -9.53 10.37
N ILE A 46 8.02 -9.00 9.20
CA ILE A 46 7.97 -7.59 8.88
C ILE A 46 6.60 -7.35 8.24
N PHE A 47 5.85 -6.39 8.78
CA PHE A 47 4.48 -6.06 8.40
C PHE A 47 4.24 -6.11 6.89
N THR A 48 3.21 -6.86 6.48
CA THR A 48 2.82 -7.06 5.09
C THR A 48 1.32 -6.92 4.99
N VAL A 49 0.85 -6.02 4.13
CA VAL A 49 -0.56 -5.79 3.88
C VAL A 49 -0.89 -6.23 2.47
N THR A 50 -1.87 -7.10 2.31
CA THR A 50 -2.40 -7.49 1.02
C THR A 50 -3.75 -6.81 0.83
N LEU A 51 -3.89 -6.10 -0.30
CA LEU A 51 -5.18 -5.63 -0.78
C LEU A 51 -5.73 -6.70 -1.71
N GLU A 52 -6.94 -7.15 -1.43
CA GLU A 52 -7.67 -8.15 -2.21
C GLU A 52 -9.03 -7.59 -2.54
N ARG A 53 -9.51 -7.81 -3.77
CA ARG A 53 -10.85 -7.41 -4.18
C ARG A 53 -11.88 -8.16 -3.33
N ASP A 54 -12.80 -7.42 -2.72
CA ASP A 54 -13.80 -7.95 -1.79
C ASP A 54 -15.09 -7.13 -1.93
N GLU A 55 -16.20 -7.76 -2.31
CA GLU A 55 -17.49 -7.09 -2.54
C GLU A 55 -18.10 -6.49 -1.25
N GLU A 56 -17.72 -7.00 -0.08
CA GLU A 56 -18.15 -6.49 1.23
C GLU A 56 -17.12 -5.55 1.85
N GLY A 57 -15.97 -5.37 1.19
CA GLY A 57 -14.88 -4.52 1.64
C GLY A 57 -15.16 -3.02 1.55
N GLU A 58 -14.23 -2.22 2.09
CA GLU A 58 -14.30 -0.77 1.97
C GLU A 58 -13.91 -0.32 0.55
N ILE A 59 -14.53 0.76 0.09
CA ILE A 59 -14.11 1.43 -1.13
C ILE A 59 -12.89 2.27 -0.78
N VAL A 60 -11.72 1.81 -1.20
CA VAL A 60 -10.45 2.53 -1.01
C VAL A 60 -9.90 3.08 -2.33
N TYR A 61 -10.49 2.72 -3.47
CA TYR A 61 -10.12 3.24 -4.79
C TYR A 61 -10.94 4.50 -5.11
N ASP A 62 -10.27 5.66 -5.15
CA ASP A 62 -10.80 6.95 -5.58
C ASP A 62 -10.45 7.27 -7.06
N ARG A 63 -10.78 8.47 -7.55
CA ARG A 63 -10.53 8.85 -8.97
C ARG A 63 -9.05 8.88 -9.36
N HIS A 64 -8.14 9.02 -8.40
CA HIS A 64 -6.71 9.22 -8.63
C HIS A 64 -5.86 8.03 -8.16
N GLY A 65 -6.46 7.03 -7.50
CA GLY A 65 -5.78 5.83 -7.08
C GLY A 65 -6.40 5.18 -5.86
N ILE A 66 -5.61 4.45 -5.07
CA ILE A 66 -6.08 3.83 -3.83
C ILE A 66 -5.60 4.67 -2.65
N PHE A 67 -6.52 5.11 -1.80
CA PHE A 67 -6.22 5.71 -0.52
C PHE A 67 -6.57 4.76 0.61
N LEU A 68 -5.56 4.34 1.36
CA LEU A 68 -5.72 3.54 2.57
C LEU A 68 -5.69 4.48 3.78
N PRO A 69 -6.85 4.80 4.36
CA PRO A 69 -6.88 5.64 5.56
C PRO A 69 -6.19 4.93 6.71
N ARG A 70 -5.48 5.72 7.52
CA ARG A 70 -4.94 5.24 8.79
C ARG A 70 -6.10 4.96 9.75
N SER A 71 -6.41 3.70 9.93
CA SER A 71 -7.29 3.22 11.00
C SER A 71 -6.48 2.56 12.10
N ARG A 72 -7.06 2.44 13.31
CA ARG A 72 -6.43 1.68 14.41
C ARG A 72 -6.08 0.25 13.98
N ARG A 73 -6.91 -0.34 13.10
CA ARG A 73 -6.65 -1.63 12.48
C ARG A 73 -5.39 -1.54 11.62
N VAL A 74 -5.34 -0.67 10.62
CA VAL A 74 -4.17 -0.49 9.73
C VAL A 74 -2.89 -0.20 10.52
N ASP A 75 -2.95 0.65 11.55
CA ASP A 75 -1.82 0.92 12.44
C ASP A 75 -1.32 -0.32 13.16
N MET A 76 -2.23 -1.12 13.73
CA MET A 76 -1.87 -2.40 14.35
C MET A 76 -1.27 -3.37 13.33
N LEU A 77 -1.81 -3.43 12.10
CA LEU A 77 -1.32 -4.31 11.04
C LEU A 77 0.08 -3.91 10.56
N MET A 78 0.35 -2.60 10.52
CA MET A 78 1.59 -2.01 10.01
C MET A 78 2.60 -1.70 11.14
N GLY A 79 2.35 -2.17 12.37
CA GLY A 79 3.25 -1.97 13.51
C GLY A 79 3.46 -0.50 13.93
N GLY A 80 2.56 0.40 13.55
CA GLY A 80 2.66 1.83 13.86
C GLY A 80 3.85 2.56 13.21
N ILE A 81 4.49 1.95 12.21
CA ILE A 81 5.67 2.49 11.53
C ILE A 81 5.38 3.04 10.12
N PHE A 82 4.11 3.17 9.80
CA PHE A 82 3.57 3.67 8.55
C PHE A 82 3.99 5.11 8.23
N ASP A 83 4.21 5.92 9.27
CA ASP A 83 4.72 7.29 9.19
C ASP A 83 6.22 7.36 8.86
N LYS A 84 6.94 6.24 8.96
CA LYS A 84 8.40 6.15 8.89
C LYS A 84 8.93 5.37 7.70
N HIS A 85 8.06 4.70 6.93
CA HIS A 85 8.49 3.79 5.88
C HIS A 85 7.90 4.14 4.53
N VAL A 86 8.73 3.95 3.51
CA VAL A 86 8.32 3.88 2.12
C VAL A 86 7.80 2.47 1.86
N VAL A 87 6.69 2.36 1.14
CA VAL A 87 6.03 1.08 0.88
C VAL A 87 6.15 0.73 -0.59
N THR A 88 6.62 -0.48 -0.90
CA THR A 88 6.64 -1.02 -2.26
C THR A 88 5.35 -1.77 -2.54
N ILE A 89 4.96 -1.74 -3.81
CA ILE A 89 3.84 -2.50 -4.35
C ILE A 89 4.41 -3.71 -5.11
N GLU A 90 4.02 -4.89 -4.68
CA GLU A 90 4.39 -6.16 -5.29
C GLU A 90 3.14 -6.91 -5.78
N PRO A 91 3.25 -7.73 -6.83
CA PRO A 91 2.19 -8.67 -7.18
C PRO A 91 1.86 -9.57 -5.97
N GLY A 92 0.57 -9.65 -5.62
CA GLY A 92 0.08 -10.57 -4.61
C GLY A 92 -0.41 -11.89 -5.22
N PRO A 93 -1.15 -12.70 -4.45
CA PRO A 93 -1.98 -13.77 -4.98
C PRO A 93 -2.90 -13.27 -6.13
N PRO A 94 -3.46 -14.16 -6.96
CA PRO A 94 -4.35 -13.77 -8.04
C PRO A 94 -5.45 -12.80 -7.57
N GLY A 95 -5.57 -11.64 -8.23
CA GLY A 95 -6.54 -10.61 -7.86
C GLY A 95 -6.13 -9.68 -6.71
N ALA A 96 -4.86 -9.74 -6.26
CA ALA A 96 -4.36 -8.96 -5.14
C ALA A 96 -3.03 -8.26 -5.44
N ILE A 97 -2.76 -7.18 -4.69
CA ILE A 97 -1.42 -6.59 -4.57
C ILE A 97 -0.97 -6.66 -3.12
N THR A 98 0.34 -6.73 -2.93
CA THR A 98 0.95 -6.74 -1.60
C THR A 98 1.79 -5.49 -1.41
N LEU A 99 1.56 -4.85 -0.28
CA LEU A 99 2.30 -3.71 0.22
C LEU A 99 3.34 -4.21 1.22
N ARG A 100 4.61 -3.87 0.98
CA ARG A 100 5.72 -4.21 1.84
C ARG A 100 6.56 -2.99 2.15
N PRO A 101 7.22 -2.91 3.31
CA PRO A 101 8.27 -1.92 3.48
C PRO A 101 9.36 -2.11 2.44
N LEU A 102 9.83 -0.99 1.89
CA LEU A 102 11.11 -0.97 1.22
C LEU A 102 12.20 -1.15 2.29
N GLU A 103 12.78 -2.34 2.39
CA GLU A 103 13.77 -2.70 3.43
C GLU A 103 14.97 -1.74 3.49
N ILE A 104 15.29 -1.06 2.38
CA ILE A 104 16.42 -0.12 2.27
C ILE A 104 16.13 1.25 2.91
N VAL A 105 14.87 1.61 3.14
CA VAL A 105 14.47 2.90 3.74
C VAL A 105 14.07 2.70 5.20
N LEU A 106 15.05 2.34 6.02
CA LEU A 106 15.09 2.71 7.43
C LEU A 106 15.81 4.07 7.56
N ASP A 107 15.38 5.08 6.82
CA ASP A 107 16.03 6.39 6.87
C ASP A 107 15.55 7.18 8.08
N LYS A 108 16.46 7.38 9.04
CA LYS A 108 16.23 8.09 10.30
C LYS A 108 16.08 9.61 10.14
N ASN A 109 16.27 10.19 8.93
CA ASN A 109 16.34 11.65 8.75
C ASN A 109 15.71 12.22 7.45
N GLN A 110 14.92 11.44 6.69
CA GLN A 110 14.60 11.86 5.32
C GLN A 110 13.56 13.00 5.20
N LYS A 111 14.01 14.15 4.67
CA LYS A 111 13.19 15.19 4.02
C LYS A 111 13.11 14.85 2.52
N TRP A 112 11.91 14.94 1.95
CA TRP A 112 11.65 14.60 0.54
C TRP A 112 11.42 15.90 -0.23
N PHE A 113 12.18 16.10 -1.33
CA PHE A 113 12.16 17.26 -2.24
C PHE A 113 11.10 17.09 -3.32
#